data_AF-A0A9P0CXC2-F1
#
_entry.id   AF-A0A9P0CXC2-F1
#
_cell.length_a   1.000
_cell.length_b   1.000
_cell.length_c   1.000
_cell.angle_alpha   90.00
_cell.angle_beta   90.00
_cell.angle_gamma   90.00
#
_symmetry.space_group_name_H-M   'P 1'
#
loop_
_entity.id
_entity.type
_entity.pdbx_description
1 polymer ?
#
loop_
_entity_poly.entity_id
_entity_poly.type
_entity_poly.pdbx_seq_one_letter_code
_entity_poly.pdbx_strand_id
1 'polypeptide(L)'
;MIRLSNLLLIIFITTTLFSITSAATVINQQLPCNCHRGYTVQLHPKDKKLFCQGILHEGRRSCSNLERPRCICTLGQGFIVQDLYGYWCVKVKPGFAEEIRWDCENKKDWDAFFKLYPEEKPVADIAFDTFPEKITDIKDCHCNDGFEAKGTPDVGYKCHGIFKKIIVLCNTIQRPRCICTDHTGVLTDETGTWCTRYGGGREIRRWNCENTEDWETFFTAHPDERPKPKV
;
A
#
# COMPACT_ATOMS: atom_id res chain seq x y z
N MET A 1 12.59 5.82 -76.64
CA MET A 1 12.61 4.85 -75.51
C MET A 1 13.45 5.27 -74.31
N ILE A 2 14.54 6.03 -74.45
CA ILE A 2 15.43 6.41 -73.33
C ILE A 2 14.75 7.31 -72.27
N ARG A 3 13.76 8.14 -72.64
CA ARG A 3 13.11 9.06 -71.69
C ARG A 3 12.20 8.41 -70.66
N LEU A 4 11.63 7.23 -70.93
CA LEU A 4 10.70 6.57 -70.02
C LEU A 4 11.44 5.84 -68.88
N SER A 5 12.61 5.27 -69.19
CA SER A 5 13.43 4.55 -68.20
C SER A 5 13.98 5.46 -67.11
N ASN A 6 14.44 6.66 -67.46
CA ASN A 6 14.94 7.64 -66.48
C ASN A 6 13.82 8.16 -65.56
N LEU A 7 12.59 8.32 -66.06
CA LEU A 7 11.47 8.78 -65.25
C LEU A 7 11.07 7.74 -64.19
N LEU A 8 11.04 6.46 -64.56
CA LEU A 8 10.72 5.37 -63.64
C LEU A 8 11.79 5.19 -62.55
N LEU A 9 13.07 5.36 -62.90
CA LEU A 9 14.17 5.30 -61.94
C LEU A 9 14.05 6.41 -60.89
N ILE A 10 13.74 7.64 -61.31
CA ILE A 10 13.56 8.78 -60.39
C ILE A 10 12.38 8.52 -59.45
N ILE A 11 11.24 8.03 -59.96
CA ILE A 11 10.08 7.70 -59.12
C ILE A 11 10.46 6.65 -58.07
N PHE A 12 11.15 5.58 -58.47
CA PHE A 12 11.55 4.50 -57.55
C PHE A 12 12.53 4.98 -56.46
N ILE A 13 13.46 5.87 -56.80
CA ILE A 13 14.38 6.47 -55.82
C ILE A 13 13.62 7.37 -54.85
N THR A 14 12.67 8.19 -55.33
CA THR A 14 11.91 9.09 -54.46
C THR A 14 10.97 8.34 -53.51
N THR A 15 10.31 7.26 -53.97
CA THR A 15 9.42 6.47 -53.10
C THR A 15 10.19 5.69 -52.04
N THR A 16 11.33 5.11 -52.40
CA THR A 16 12.19 4.41 -51.41
C THR A 16 12.76 5.37 -50.36
N LEU A 17 13.16 6.59 -50.74
CA LEU A 17 13.61 7.61 -49.77
C LEU A 17 12.50 8.04 -48.80
N PHE A 18 11.25 8.14 -49.27
CA PHE A 18 10.09 8.50 -48.45
C PHE A 18 9.68 7.38 -47.48
N SER A 19 9.83 6.11 -47.89
CA SER A 19 9.60 4.95 -47.01
C SER A 19 10.65 4.83 -45.90
N ILE A 20 11.92 5.16 -46.19
CA ILE A 20 13.00 5.10 -45.20
C ILE A 20 12.86 6.24 -44.17
N THR A 21 12.45 7.43 -44.59
CA THR A 21 12.26 8.58 -43.69
C THR A 21 11.05 8.43 -42.79
N SER A 22 9.94 7.84 -43.27
CA SER A 22 8.76 7.60 -42.43
C SER A 22 8.97 6.52 -41.36
N ALA A 23 9.80 5.51 -41.61
CA ALA A 23 10.17 4.51 -40.61
C ALA A 23 11.07 5.07 -39.49
N ALA A 24 11.94 6.05 -39.80
CA ALA A 24 12.83 6.66 -38.81
C ALA A 24 12.10 7.61 -37.84
N THR A 25 11.01 8.25 -38.26
CA THR A 25 10.27 9.21 -37.43
C THR A 25 9.39 8.55 -36.34
N VAL A 26 9.01 7.29 -36.49
CA VAL A 26 8.14 6.60 -35.50
C VAL A 26 8.92 6.13 -34.27
N ILE A 27 10.25 6.01 -34.35
CA ILE A 27 11.07 5.45 -33.27
C ILE A 27 11.47 6.50 -32.21
N ASN A 28 11.31 7.80 -32.46
CA ASN A 28 11.96 8.83 -31.65
C ASN A 28 11.04 9.87 -30.98
N GLN A 29 9.75 9.56 -30.78
CA GLN A 29 8.84 10.41 -29.98
C GLN A 29 8.52 9.87 -28.57
N GLN A 30 9.11 8.75 -28.15
CA GLN A 30 9.06 8.38 -26.74
C GLN A 30 10.07 9.24 -25.97
N LEU A 31 9.56 10.28 -25.29
CA LEU A 31 10.37 11.05 -24.34
C LEU A 31 11.18 10.11 -23.44
N PRO A 32 12.45 10.45 -23.12
CA PRO A 32 13.30 9.61 -22.32
C PRO A 32 12.64 9.34 -20.97
N CYS A 33 12.48 8.05 -20.68
CA CYS A 33 11.92 7.57 -19.43
C CYS A 33 12.90 7.86 -18.30
N ASN A 34 12.66 8.90 -17.50
CA ASN A 34 13.49 9.23 -16.35
C ASN A 34 12.97 8.53 -15.09
N CYS A 35 13.61 7.41 -14.72
CA CYS A 35 13.31 6.73 -13.46
C CYS A 35 14.05 7.38 -12.28
N HIS A 36 13.41 7.39 -11.11
CA HIS A 36 14.06 7.81 -9.87
C HIS A 36 15.21 6.86 -9.47
N ARG A 37 16.12 7.34 -8.63
CA ARG A 37 17.27 6.58 -8.12
C ARG A 37 16.80 5.27 -7.46
N GLY A 38 17.32 4.14 -7.93
CA GLY A 38 16.94 2.79 -7.45
C GLY A 38 15.90 2.05 -8.31
N TYR A 39 15.48 2.64 -9.43
CA TYR A 39 14.57 2.04 -10.40
C TYR A 39 15.25 1.88 -11.78
N THR A 40 14.88 0.83 -12.52
CA THR A 40 15.33 0.58 -13.89
C THR A 40 14.17 0.68 -14.87
N VAL A 41 14.43 1.23 -16.06
CA VAL A 41 13.44 1.29 -17.14
C VAL A 41 13.22 -0.12 -17.68
N GLN A 42 11.96 -0.54 -17.75
CA GLN A 42 11.56 -1.80 -18.35
C GLN A 42 10.43 -1.58 -19.36
N LEU A 43 10.29 -2.52 -20.30
CA LEU A 43 9.24 -2.51 -21.31
C LEU A 43 8.14 -3.49 -20.91
N HIS A 44 6.92 -3.01 -20.77
CA HIS A 44 5.81 -3.87 -20.38
C HIS A 44 5.48 -4.86 -21.51
N PRO A 45 5.33 -6.17 -21.23
CA PRO A 45 5.29 -7.20 -22.27
C PRO A 45 4.04 -7.12 -23.15
N LYS A 46 2.92 -6.65 -22.60
CA LYS A 46 1.59 -6.66 -23.25
C LYS A 46 1.36 -5.46 -24.16
N ASP A 47 1.70 -4.25 -23.71
CA ASP A 47 1.35 -2.99 -24.36
C ASP A 47 2.57 -2.18 -24.82
N LYS A 48 3.79 -2.72 -24.62
CA LYS A 48 5.05 -2.12 -25.06
C LYS A 48 5.27 -0.70 -24.51
N LYS A 49 4.67 -0.36 -23.37
CA LYS A 49 4.93 0.91 -22.68
C LYS A 49 6.14 0.78 -21.76
N LEU A 50 6.93 1.84 -21.69
CA LEU A 50 8.04 1.93 -20.73
C LEU A 50 7.49 2.16 -19.32
N PHE A 51 8.09 1.52 -18.32
CA PHE A 51 7.77 1.66 -16.91
C PHE A 51 9.06 1.58 -16.07
N CYS A 52 9.03 2.11 -14.85
CA CYS A 52 10.14 2.03 -13.91
C CYS A 52 9.88 0.89 -12.91
N GLN A 53 10.84 -0.04 -12.78
CA GLN A 53 10.79 -1.15 -11.81
C GLN A 53 11.84 -0.96 -10.72
N GLY A 54 11.42 -1.03 -9.45
CA GLY A 54 12.33 -0.88 -8.31
C GLY A 54 13.13 -2.15 -8.05
N ILE A 55 14.36 -2.01 -7.55
CA ILE A 55 15.20 -3.17 -7.16
C ILE A 55 14.69 -3.84 -5.87
N LEU A 56 14.03 -3.08 -4.99
CA LEU A 56 13.61 -3.53 -3.64
C LEU A 56 12.09 -3.55 -3.41
N HIS A 57 11.31 -3.05 -4.36
CA HIS A 57 9.85 -3.01 -4.27
C HIS A 57 9.27 -3.60 -5.54
N GLU A 58 8.40 -4.60 -5.43
CA GLU A 58 7.74 -5.29 -6.56
C GLU A 58 6.79 -4.38 -7.37
N GLY A 59 6.68 -3.09 -7.03
CA GLY A 59 5.84 -2.13 -7.73
C GLY A 59 6.38 -1.75 -9.12
N ARG A 60 5.50 -1.85 -10.13
CA ARG A 60 5.71 -1.29 -11.47
C ARG A 60 5.13 0.13 -11.51
N ARG A 61 5.91 1.13 -11.93
CA ARG A 61 5.42 2.51 -12.09
C ARG A 61 5.40 2.95 -13.54
N SER A 62 4.29 3.48 -14.03
CA SER A 62 4.18 4.02 -15.39
C SER A 62 5.26 5.09 -15.66
N CYS A 63 5.85 5.07 -16.86
CA CYS A 63 6.89 6.02 -17.21
C CYS A 63 6.33 7.36 -17.69
N SER A 64 5.82 8.11 -16.74
CA SER A 64 5.34 9.47 -16.94
C SER A 64 6.00 10.36 -15.89
N ASN A 65 6.65 11.43 -16.34
CA ASN A 65 7.31 12.49 -15.57
C ASN A 65 6.43 13.22 -14.53
N LEU A 66 5.27 12.67 -14.17
CA LEU A 66 4.49 13.18 -13.05
C LEU A 66 5.13 12.65 -11.77
N GLU A 67 6.03 13.47 -11.21
CA GLU A 67 6.43 13.31 -9.81
C GLU A 67 5.16 13.15 -8.98
N ARG A 68 5.11 12.11 -8.13
CA ARG A 68 4.02 11.97 -7.17
C ARG A 68 3.91 13.29 -6.40
N PRO A 69 2.71 13.89 -6.28
CA PRO A 69 2.55 15.09 -5.49
C PRO A 69 3.11 14.84 -4.09
N ARG A 70 4.06 15.64 -3.62
CA ARG A 70 4.49 15.51 -2.23
C ARG A 70 3.36 16.04 -1.36
N CYS A 71 2.86 15.23 -0.43
CA CYS A 71 1.87 15.70 0.53
C CYS A 71 2.48 16.88 1.32
N ILE A 72 1.80 18.03 1.32
CA ILE A 72 2.24 19.22 2.03
C ILE A 72 1.45 19.30 3.35
N CYS A 73 2.18 19.34 4.46
CA CYS A 73 1.65 19.43 5.81
C CYS A 73 2.15 20.73 6.46
N THR A 74 1.47 21.85 6.28
CA THR A 74 1.91 23.14 6.88
C THR A 74 1.40 23.34 8.31
N LEU A 75 0.39 22.58 8.74
CA LEU A 75 -0.18 22.60 10.09
C LEU A 75 0.72 21.87 11.12
N GLY A 76 1.90 22.45 11.38
CA GLY A 76 2.86 21.97 12.36
C GLY A 76 3.68 20.76 11.91
N GLN A 77 4.72 20.40 12.67
CA GLN A 77 5.63 19.26 12.44
C GLN A 77 4.87 17.91 12.51
N GLY A 78 4.02 17.64 11.53
CA GLY A 78 3.40 16.34 11.29
C GLY A 78 4.26 15.49 10.36
N PHE A 79 3.96 14.20 10.28
CA PHE A 79 4.53 13.29 9.29
C PHE A 79 3.44 12.78 8.36
N ILE A 80 3.85 12.37 7.16
CA ILE A 80 2.94 11.90 6.11
C ILE A 80 2.64 10.42 6.36
N VAL A 81 1.37 10.07 6.43
CA VAL A 81 0.90 8.68 6.47
C VAL A 81 0.13 8.41 5.18
N GLN A 82 0.41 7.27 4.56
CA GLN A 82 -0.37 6.76 3.44
C GLN A 82 -1.27 5.64 3.97
N ASP A 83 -2.56 5.70 3.67
CA ASP A 83 -3.51 4.63 4.00
C ASP A 83 -4.50 4.35 2.86
N LEU A 84 -5.52 3.52 3.16
CA LEU A 84 -6.56 3.06 2.24
C LEU A 84 -7.36 4.21 1.57
N TYR A 85 -7.44 5.36 2.23
CA TYR A 85 -8.24 6.50 1.81
C TYR A 85 -7.41 7.62 1.17
N GLY A 86 -6.08 7.52 1.19
CA GLY A 86 -5.19 8.47 0.52
C GLY A 86 -3.91 8.77 1.31
N TYR A 87 -3.37 9.96 1.07
CA TYR A 87 -2.24 10.50 1.81
C TYR A 87 -2.77 11.53 2.82
N TRP A 88 -2.24 11.44 4.03
CA TRP A 88 -2.69 12.23 5.16
C TRP A 88 -1.50 12.85 5.87
N CYS A 89 -1.73 14.04 6.40
CA CYS A 89 -0.85 14.61 7.39
C CYS A 89 -1.31 14.16 8.77
N VAL A 90 -0.36 13.63 9.54
CA VAL A 90 -0.61 13.12 10.88
C VAL A 90 0.27 13.86 11.88
N LYS A 91 -0.34 14.37 12.95
CA LYS A 91 0.36 14.93 14.10
C LYS A 91 0.03 14.12 15.34
N VAL A 92 1.06 13.50 15.91
CA VAL A 92 0.96 12.82 17.21
C VAL A 92 1.28 13.85 18.29
N LYS A 93 0.35 14.07 19.22
CA LYS A 93 0.63 14.91 20.40
C LYS A 93 1.52 14.13 21.39
N PRO A 94 2.59 14.74 21.93
CA PRO A 94 3.37 14.12 22.99
C PRO A 94 2.47 13.72 24.17
N GLY A 95 2.52 12.46 24.58
CA GLY A 95 1.74 11.94 25.72
C GLY A 95 0.30 11.54 25.43
N PHE A 96 -0.20 11.63 24.18
CA PHE A 96 -1.54 11.17 23.81
C PHE A 96 -1.51 10.20 22.63
N ALA A 97 -2.44 9.23 22.64
CA ALA A 97 -2.75 8.36 21.50
C ALA A 97 -3.72 9.02 20.50
N GLU A 98 -3.88 10.35 20.53
CA GLU A 98 -4.73 11.06 19.58
C GLU A 98 -3.95 11.41 18.31
N GLU A 99 -4.33 10.73 17.24
CA GLU A 99 -3.91 11.03 15.87
C GLU A 99 -4.78 12.19 15.35
N ILE A 100 -4.20 13.38 15.14
CA ILE A 100 -4.88 14.41 14.34
C ILE A 100 -4.52 14.12 12.90
N ARG A 101 -5.54 13.74 12.12
CA ARG A 101 -5.43 13.43 10.70
C ARG A 101 -6.11 14.52 9.88
N TRP A 102 -5.42 15.02 8.86
CA TRP A 102 -6.01 15.94 7.90
C TRP A 102 -5.55 15.64 6.48
N ASP A 103 -6.38 16.03 5.51
CA ASP A 103 -6.07 15.88 4.08
C ASP A 103 -4.77 16.63 3.74
N CYS A 104 -3.97 16.06 2.84
CA CYS A 104 -2.89 16.82 2.22
C CYS A 104 -3.44 18.11 1.61
N GLU A 105 -2.77 19.23 1.83
CA GLU A 105 -3.22 20.53 1.31
C GLU A 105 -3.32 20.55 -0.22
N ASN A 106 -2.54 19.70 -0.89
CA ASN A 106 -2.57 19.46 -2.32
C ASN A 106 -3.43 18.26 -2.74
N LYS A 107 -4.54 18.00 -2.05
CA LYS A 107 -5.49 16.92 -2.39
C LYS A 107 -5.91 16.92 -3.87
N LYS A 108 -6.12 18.10 -4.47
CA LYS A 108 -6.49 18.21 -5.90
C LYS A 108 -5.43 17.63 -6.82
N ASP A 109 -4.15 17.76 -6.48
CA ASP A 109 -3.05 17.22 -7.27
C ASP A 109 -3.01 15.69 -7.17
N TRP A 110 -3.30 15.16 -5.98
CA TRP A 110 -3.49 13.72 -5.77
C TRP A 110 -4.71 13.17 -6.50
N ASP A 111 -5.85 13.86 -6.47
CA ASP A 111 -7.06 13.45 -7.21
C ASP A 111 -6.81 13.44 -8.72
N ALA A 112 -6.11 14.46 -9.24
CA ALA A 112 -5.69 14.51 -10.64
C ALA A 112 -4.71 13.38 -10.99
N PHE A 113 -3.76 13.08 -10.09
CA PHE A 113 -2.84 11.96 -10.23
C PHE A 113 -3.58 10.62 -10.28
N PHE A 114 -4.47 10.32 -9.34
CA PHE A 114 -5.22 9.06 -9.32
C PHE A 114 -6.24 8.94 -10.45
N LYS A 115 -6.73 10.06 -11.01
CA LYS A 115 -7.54 10.04 -12.22
C LYS A 115 -6.74 9.55 -13.44
N LEU A 116 -5.45 9.84 -13.49
CA LEU A 116 -4.54 9.40 -14.56
C LEU A 116 -3.97 7.99 -14.29
N TYR A 117 -3.75 7.64 -13.02
CA TYR A 117 -3.17 6.36 -12.58
C TYR A 117 -4.06 5.71 -11.51
N PRO A 118 -5.24 5.19 -11.89
CA PRO A 118 -6.16 4.57 -10.95
C PRO A 118 -5.57 3.35 -10.24
N GLU A 119 -4.63 2.64 -10.86
CA GLU A 119 -3.90 1.50 -10.29
C GLU A 119 -2.91 1.88 -9.18
N GLU A 120 -2.48 3.14 -9.13
CA GLU A 120 -1.59 3.67 -8.08
C GLU A 120 -2.40 4.22 -6.89
N LYS A 121 -3.72 4.30 -7.02
CA LYS A 121 -4.59 4.59 -5.88
C LYS A 121 -4.33 3.49 -4.84
N PRO A 122 -4.12 3.84 -3.56
CA PRO A 122 -3.99 2.84 -2.52
C PRO A 122 -5.16 1.88 -2.65
N VAL A 123 -4.88 0.68 -3.14
CA VAL A 123 -5.85 -0.39 -3.08
C VAL A 123 -5.94 -0.66 -1.59
N ALA A 124 -7.17 -0.78 -1.08
CA ALA A 124 -7.28 -1.35 0.24
C ALA A 124 -6.75 -2.78 0.14
N ASP A 125 -5.46 -3.00 0.44
CA ASP A 125 -4.75 -4.29 0.34
C ASP A 125 -5.27 -5.32 1.35
N ILE A 126 -6.51 -5.17 1.78
CA ILE A 126 -7.27 -6.18 2.48
C ILE A 126 -8.54 -6.32 1.65
N ALA A 127 -8.64 -7.43 0.94
CA ALA A 127 -9.91 -8.00 0.52
C ALA A 127 -10.81 -8.09 1.76
N PHE A 128 -11.56 -7.02 2.00
CA PHE A 128 -12.66 -6.93 2.95
C PHE A 128 -13.94 -7.49 2.32
N ASP A 129 -13.80 -8.41 1.36
CA ASP A 129 -14.92 -9.05 0.65
C ASP A 129 -15.72 -9.99 1.57
N THR A 130 -15.30 -10.15 2.81
CA THR A 130 -16.08 -10.72 3.90
C THR A 130 -16.07 -9.79 5.10
N PHE A 131 -16.65 -8.58 4.97
CA PHE A 131 -17.18 -7.94 6.16
C PHE A 131 -18.12 -8.95 6.83
N PRO A 132 -17.91 -9.31 8.10
CA PRO A 132 -18.84 -10.18 8.80
C PRO A 132 -20.24 -9.57 8.70
N GLU A 133 -21.23 -10.45 8.63
CA GLU A 133 -22.64 -10.08 8.49
C GLU A 133 -22.99 -8.91 9.41
N LYS A 134 -23.69 -7.91 8.86
CA LYS A 134 -24.04 -6.67 9.57
C LYS A 134 -24.79 -7.02 10.85
N ILE A 135 -24.19 -6.77 12.01
CA ILE A 135 -24.82 -7.03 13.29
C ILE A 135 -25.84 -5.93 13.59
N THR A 136 -27.12 -6.30 13.60
CA THR A 136 -28.26 -5.38 13.77
C THR A 136 -28.81 -5.32 15.19
N ASP A 137 -28.53 -6.33 16.04
CA ASP A 137 -28.86 -6.33 17.47
C ASP A 137 -27.58 -6.13 18.30
N ILE A 138 -27.64 -5.25 19.30
CA ILE A 138 -26.53 -4.99 20.21
C ILE A 138 -26.14 -6.24 21.02
N LYS A 139 -27.11 -7.13 21.29
CA LYS A 139 -26.90 -8.36 22.07
C LYS A 139 -25.98 -9.36 21.38
N ASP A 140 -25.93 -9.32 20.05
CA ASP A 140 -25.08 -10.18 19.22
C ASP A 140 -23.67 -9.58 19.04
N CYS A 141 -23.43 -8.38 19.57
CA CYS A 141 -22.14 -7.71 19.52
C CYS A 141 -21.35 -7.93 20.82
N HIS A 142 -20.54 -8.98 20.88
CA HIS A 142 -19.63 -9.20 22.00
C HIS A 142 -18.30 -8.45 21.77
N CYS A 143 -17.92 -7.66 22.76
CA CYS A 143 -16.71 -6.84 22.73
C CYS A 143 -15.68 -7.35 23.73
N ASN A 144 -14.41 -7.27 23.32
CA ASN A 144 -13.27 -7.61 24.17
C ASN A 144 -13.11 -6.60 25.31
N ASP A 145 -12.34 -6.98 26.33
CA ASP A 145 -12.09 -6.13 27.50
C ASP A 145 -11.58 -4.74 27.12
N GLY A 146 -12.24 -3.71 27.67
CA GLY A 146 -11.93 -2.30 27.39
C GLY A 146 -12.59 -1.73 26.13
N PHE A 147 -13.54 -2.46 25.53
CA PHE A 147 -14.38 -1.99 24.43
C PHE A 147 -15.86 -2.01 24.82
N GLU A 148 -16.65 -1.14 24.18
CA GLU A 148 -18.09 -1.03 24.39
C GLU A 148 -18.82 -1.10 23.04
N ALA A 149 -19.89 -1.89 22.95
CA ALA A 149 -20.70 -2.00 21.74
C ALA A 149 -21.45 -0.68 21.48
N LYS A 150 -21.25 -0.08 20.31
CA LYS A 150 -21.95 1.16 19.89
C LYS A 150 -22.45 1.01 18.46
N GLY A 151 -23.63 1.57 18.23
CA GLY A 151 -24.23 1.62 16.89
C GLY A 151 -23.45 2.59 16.00
N THR A 152 -23.14 2.14 14.78
CA THR A 152 -22.63 2.98 13.70
C THR A 152 -23.71 3.12 12.63
N PRO A 153 -23.93 4.33 12.06
CA PRO A 153 -25.03 4.58 11.13
C PRO A 153 -25.08 3.61 9.94
N ASP A 154 -23.92 3.24 9.41
CA ASP A 154 -23.86 2.54 8.13
C ASP A 154 -23.68 1.02 8.30
N VAL A 155 -23.02 0.58 9.38
CA VAL A 155 -22.45 -0.77 9.47
C VAL A 155 -23.01 -1.59 10.65
N GLY A 156 -23.99 -1.07 11.38
CA GLY A 156 -24.55 -1.78 12.55
C GLY A 156 -23.70 -1.57 13.79
N TYR A 157 -23.70 -2.52 14.72
CA TYR A 157 -22.93 -2.42 15.96
C TYR A 157 -21.45 -2.74 15.75
N LYS A 158 -20.58 -1.99 16.46
CA LYS A 158 -19.13 -2.21 16.52
C LYS A 158 -18.62 -2.00 17.94
N CYS A 159 -17.42 -2.50 18.23
CA CYS A 159 -16.78 -2.36 19.52
C CYS A 159 -15.87 -1.13 19.54
N HIS A 160 -16.20 -0.14 20.38
CA HIS A 160 -15.47 1.10 20.54
C HIS A 160 -14.57 1.05 21.77
N GLY A 161 -13.27 1.24 21.59
CA GLY A 161 -12.29 1.22 22.68
C GLY A 161 -12.47 2.41 23.61
N ILE A 162 -12.68 2.13 24.90
CA ILE A 162 -13.00 3.15 25.93
C ILE A 162 -11.91 4.23 26.02
N PHE A 163 -10.64 3.84 25.90
CA PHE A 163 -9.50 4.74 26.08
C PHE A 163 -8.79 5.13 24.77
N LYS A 164 -8.91 4.32 23.71
CA LYS A 164 -8.06 4.44 22.52
C LYS A 164 -8.78 4.97 21.27
N LYS A 165 -10.09 5.24 21.33
CA LYS A 165 -10.92 5.62 20.16
C LYS A 165 -10.77 4.67 18.96
N ILE A 166 -10.29 3.45 19.18
CA ILE A 166 -10.18 2.40 18.17
C ILE A 166 -11.56 1.77 18.01
N ILE A 167 -11.96 1.52 16.76
CA ILE A 167 -13.18 0.80 16.43
C ILE A 167 -12.77 -0.57 15.89
N VAL A 168 -13.21 -1.63 16.54
CA VAL A 168 -13.02 -3.02 16.09
C VAL A 168 -14.37 -3.67 15.80
N LEU A 169 -14.35 -4.75 15.03
CA LEU A 169 -15.55 -5.53 14.75
C LEU A 169 -16.02 -6.24 16.02
N CYS A 170 -17.31 -6.48 16.13
CA CYS A 170 -17.82 -7.34 17.19
C CYS A 170 -17.34 -8.79 16.98
N ASN A 171 -17.35 -9.57 18.06
CA ASN A 171 -17.00 -11.00 18.04
C ASN A 171 -15.60 -11.26 17.47
N THR A 172 -14.72 -10.26 17.52
CA THR A 172 -13.33 -10.40 17.09
C THR A 172 -12.60 -11.29 18.07
N ILE A 173 -12.04 -12.39 17.58
CA ILE A 173 -11.26 -13.33 18.37
C ILE A 173 -10.13 -12.58 19.11
N GLN A 174 -10.12 -12.68 20.44
CA GLN A 174 -9.12 -12.01 21.27
C GLN A 174 -7.89 -12.89 21.45
N ARG A 175 -6.79 -12.51 20.79
CA ARG A 175 -5.49 -13.15 21.01
C ARG A 175 -4.96 -12.81 22.41
N PRO A 176 -4.28 -13.76 23.11
CA PRO A 176 -3.60 -13.46 24.36
C PRO A 176 -2.60 -12.32 24.20
N ARG A 177 -2.44 -11.50 25.23
CA ARG A 177 -1.37 -10.49 25.23
C ARG A 177 -0.05 -11.20 25.46
N CYS A 178 0.94 -10.95 24.61
CA CYS A 178 2.28 -11.50 24.76
C CYS A 178 2.94 -10.94 26.02
N ILE A 179 3.35 -11.83 26.94
CA ILE A 179 4.13 -11.46 28.14
C ILE A 179 5.61 -11.62 27.82
N CYS A 180 6.40 -10.60 28.16
CA CYS A 180 7.81 -10.53 27.80
C CYS A 180 8.63 -9.84 28.91
N THR A 181 9.63 -10.51 29.44
CA THR A 181 10.61 -9.95 30.37
C THR A 181 11.74 -9.30 29.58
N ASP A 182 12.13 -8.07 29.92
CA ASP A 182 13.30 -7.37 29.33
C ASP A 182 13.23 -7.16 27.80
N HIS A 183 12.02 -6.88 27.29
CA HIS A 183 11.74 -6.56 25.89
C HIS A 183 11.59 -5.05 25.66
N THR A 184 11.71 -4.63 24.40
CA THR A 184 11.39 -3.26 23.97
C THR A 184 10.14 -3.18 23.10
N GLY A 185 9.66 -4.32 22.58
CA GLY A 185 8.45 -4.37 21.77
C GLY A 185 7.93 -5.79 21.53
N VAL A 186 6.69 -5.88 21.06
CA VAL A 186 6.06 -7.13 20.59
C VAL A 186 5.92 -7.02 19.07
N LEU A 187 6.44 -8.00 18.35
CA LEU A 187 6.34 -8.08 16.90
C LEU A 187 5.37 -9.21 16.54
N THR A 188 4.38 -8.92 15.71
CA THR A 188 3.50 -9.93 15.12
C THR A 188 3.77 -9.99 13.63
N ASP A 189 4.19 -11.16 13.17
CA ASP A 189 4.38 -11.47 11.76
C ASP A 189 3.65 -12.77 11.40
N GLU A 190 3.78 -13.21 10.14
CA GLU A 190 3.14 -14.44 9.65
C GLU A 190 3.64 -15.72 10.34
N THR A 191 4.78 -15.66 11.04
CA THR A 191 5.35 -16.80 11.77
C THR A 191 4.94 -16.83 13.24
N GLY A 192 4.36 -15.74 13.76
CA GLY A 192 3.80 -15.70 15.10
C GLY A 192 3.90 -14.35 15.79
N THR A 193 3.72 -14.38 17.11
CA THR A 193 3.89 -13.21 17.98
C THR A 193 5.12 -13.42 18.84
N TRP A 194 6.01 -12.42 18.84
CA TRP A 194 7.35 -12.52 19.41
C TRP A 194 7.65 -11.34 20.32
N CYS A 195 8.37 -11.62 21.41
CA CYS A 195 9.08 -10.61 22.17
C CYS A 195 10.32 -10.17 21.38
N THR A 196 10.54 -8.86 21.28
CA THR A 196 11.69 -8.30 20.57
C THR A 196 12.43 -7.27 21.42
N ARG A 197 13.76 -7.26 21.27
CA ARG A 197 14.64 -6.23 21.83
C ARG A 197 15.35 -5.51 20.71
N TYR A 198 15.20 -4.19 20.67
CA TYR A 198 15.88 -3.29 19.75
C TYR A 198 17.02 -2.56 20.45
N GLY A 199 18.08 -2.25 19.72
CA GLY A 199 19.13 -1.33 20.17
C GLY A 199 19.95 -0.84 19.00
N GLY A 200 20.26 0.46 18.99
CA GLY A 200 20.86 1.13 17.82
C GLY A 200 19.97 1.08 16.58
N GLY A 201 18.64 1.08 16.75
CA GLY A 201 17.68 1.06 15.63
C GLY A 201 17.52 -0.28 14.90
N ARG A 202 18.13 -1.36 15.40
CA ARG A 202 18.03 -2.71 14.82
C ARG A 202 17.54 -3.73 15.85
N GLU A 203 16.90 -4.79 15.37
CA GLU A 203 16.49 -5.94 16.19
C GLU A 203 17.75 -6.67 16.67
N ILE A 204 17.95 -6.73 17.98
CA ILE A 204 19.07 -7.43 18.63
C ILE A 204 18.68 -8.87 18.97
N ARG A 205 17.44 -9.06 19.44
CA ARG A 205 16.96 -10.35 19.90
C ARG A 205 15.46 -10.48 19.64
N ARG A 206 15.05 -11.68 19.27
CA ARG A 206 13.65 -12.13 19.13
C ARG A 206 13.48 -13.45 19.88
N TRP A 207 12.39 -13.60 20.63
CA TRP A 207 12.07 -14.83 21.36
C TRP A 207 10.56 -14.98 21.54
N ASN A 208 10.11 -16.19 21.91
CA ASN A 208 8.69 -16.48 22.14
C ASN A 208 8.12 -15.68 23.31
N CYS A 209 6.81 -15.46 23.28
CA CYS A 209 6.06 -14.99 24.44
C CYS A 209 6.25 -15.94 25.63
N GLU A 210 6.38 -15.40 26.83
CA GLU A 210 6.60 -16.17 28.06
C GLU A 210 5.33 -16.87 28.55
N ASN A 211 4.16 -16.36 28.17
CA ASN A 211 2.87 -16.97 28.47
C ASN A 211 2.46 -18.05 27.44
N THR A 212 3.34 -19.03 27.23
CA THR A 212 3.12 -20.07 26.21
C THR A 212 1.84 -20.88 26.45
N GLU A 213 1.43 -21.08 27.70
CA GLU A 213 0.21 -21.84 28.04
C GLU A 213 -1.08 -21.12 27.59
N ASP A 214 -1.14 -19.79 27.71
CA ASP A 214 -2.28 -19.00 27.23
C ASP A 214 -2.43 -19.11 25.71
N TRP A 215 -1.30 -19.07 25.00
CA TRP A 215 -1.25 -19.20 23.55
C TRP A 215 -1.63 -20.60 23.08
N GLU A 216 -1.14 -21.64 23.75
CA GLU A 216 -1.54 -23.01 23.43
C GLU A 216 -3.03 -23.25 23.70
N THR A 217 -3.57 -22.72 24.81
CA THR A 217 -5.00 -22.73 25.10
C THR A 217 -5.79 -22.03 23.98
N PHE A 218 -5.32 -20.86 23.55
CA PHE A 218 -5.92 -20.10 22.47
C PHE A 218 -5.91 -20.85 21.13
N PHE A 219 -4.77 -21.41 20.72
CA PHE A 219 -4.67 -22.16 19.46
C PHE A 219 -5.42 -23.49 19.50
N THR A 220 -5.64 -24.06 20.69
CA THR A 220 -6.52 -25.22 20.87
C THR A 220 -7.97 -24.86 20.59
N ALA A 221 -8.42 -23.67 21.04
CA ALA A 221 -9.76 -23.15 20.77
C ALA A 221 -9.93 -22.61 19.34
N HIS A 222 -8.86 -22.09 18.74
CA HIS A 222 -8.84 -21.45 17.41
C HIS A 222 -7.68 -21.99 16.54
N PRO A 223 -7.79 -23.22 16.00
CA PRO A 223 -6.69 -23.84 15.26
C PRO A 223 -6.30 -23.13 13.97
N ASP A 224 -7.23 -22.42 13.35
CA ASP A 224 -7.08 -21.63 12.13
C ASP A 224 -6.22 -20.37 12.34
N GLU A 225 -6.14 -19.87 13.57
CA GLU A 225 -5.28 -18.74 13.96
C GLU A 225 -3.82 -19.12 14.16
N ARG A 226 -3.48 -20.43 14.15
CA ARG A 226 -2.10 -20.88 14.37
C ARG A 226 -1.20 -20.48 13.18
N PRO A 227 -0.06 -19.81 13.42
CA PRO A 227 0.87 -19.41 12.36
C PRO A 227 1.31 -20.61 11.52
N LYS A 228 1.29 -20.44 10.20
CA LYS A 228 1.74 -21.49 9.27
C LYS A 228 3.26 -21.39 9.10
N PRO A 229 4.00 -22.50 9.18
CA PRO A 229 5.42 -22.47 8.91
C PRO A 229 5.66 -22.02 7.46
N LYS A 230 6.64 -21.12 7.28
CA LYS A 230 7.15 -20.79 5.95
C LYS A 230 7.84 -22.03 5.38
N VAL A 231 7.30 -22.55 4.28
CA VAL A 231 7.93 -23.59 3.46
C VAL A 231 9.01 -22.96 2.60
#